data_AF-A0A1Q9PFY0-F1
#
_entry.id   AF-A0A1Q9PFY0-F1
#
_cell.length_a   1.000
_cell.length_b   1.000
_cell.length_c   1.000
_cell.angle_alpha   90.00
_cell.angle_beta   90.00
_cell.angle_gamma   90.00
#
_symmetry.space_group_name_H-M   'P 1'
#
loop_
_entity.id
_entity.type
_entity.pdbx_description
1 polymer ?
#
loop_
_entity_poly.entity_id
_entity_poly.type
_entity_poly.pdbx_seq_one_letter_code
_entity_poly.pdbx_strand_id
1 'polypeptide(L)'
;MILEIISGVFSISAGTITALLWIIVLLKKKANLFIEHPFERLFHITAEFIMATLAIVGGIALILELTWGLYMFLFAMGLILYAIVNAIGIYGKKEYTLLLVVLVSSAIITLTLAIVDFVILVF
;
A
#
# COMPACT_ATOMS: atom_id res chain seq x y z
N MET A 1 10.18 -14.62 -12.85
CA MET A 1 9.97 -15.63 -11.79
C MET A 1 10.36 -15.16 -10.37
N ILE A 2 11.64 -15.10 -9.96
CA ILE A 2 11.98 -14.78 -8.54
C ILE A 2 11.53 -13.35 -8.13
N LEU A 3 11.76 -12.36 -9.00
CA LEU A 3 11.34 -10.99 -8.73
C LEU A 3 9.82 -10.86 -8.60
N GLU A 4 9.05 -11.43 -9.53
CA GLU A 4 7.58 -11.41 -9.49
C GLU A 4 7.03 -12.02 -8.19
N ILE A 5 7.68 -13.06 -7.68
CA ILE A 5 7.35 -13.65 -6.38
C ILE A 5 7.61 -12.65 -5.25
N ILE A 6 8.78 -12.00 -5.23
CA ILE A 6 9.13 -11.00 -4.21
C ILE A 6 8.15 -9.81 -4.26
N SER A 7 7.93 -9.25 -5.45
CA SER A 7 7.01 -8.14 -5.71
C SER A 7 5.57 -8.49 -5.35
N GLY A 8 5.13 -9.68 -5.72
CA GLY A 8 3.78 -10.16 -5.41
C GLY A 8 3.56 -10.38 -3.91
N VAL A 9 4.53 -11.03 -3.23
CA VAL A 9 4.46 -11.22 -1.77
C VAL A 9 4.48 -9.88 -1.04
N PHE A 10 5.31 -8.93 -1.47
CA PHE A 10 5.32 -7.58 -0.92
C PHE A 10 3.96 -6.90 -1.09
N SER A 11 3.38 -6.93 -2.29
CA SER A 11 2.09 -6.32 -2.59
C SER A 11 0.94 -6.93 -1.76
N ILE A 12 0.88 -8.26 -1.68
CA ILE A 12 -0.11 -8.98 -0.86
C ILE A 12 0.05 -8.61 0.62
N SER A 13 1.29 -8.59 1.11
CA SER A 13 1.57 -8.26 2.52
C SER A 13 1.15 -6.83 2.85
N ALA A 14 1.53 -5.86 2.01
CA ALA A 14 1.17 -4.46 2.17
C ALA A 14 -0.35 -4.27 2.17
N GLY A 15 -1.05 -4.82 1.18
CA GLY A 15 -2.51 -4.74 1.10
C GLY A 15 -3.19 -5.39 2.31
N THR A 16 -2.75 -6.59 2.71
CA THR A 16 -3.32 -7.31 3.85
C THR A 16 -3.12 -6.55 5.16
N ILE A 17 -1.91 -6.02 5.41
CA ILE A 17 -1.61 -5.23 6.61
C ILE A 17 -2.49 -3.98 6.66
N THR A 18 -2.62 -3.24 5.55
CA THR A 18 -3.46 -2.04 5.51
C THR A 18 -4.94 -2.36 5.76
N ALA A 19 -5.49 -3.39 5.11
CA ALA A 19 -6.88 -3.80 5.34
C ALA A 19 -7.12 -4.21 6.81
N LEU A 20 -6.22 -5.01 7.39
CA LEU A 20 -6.32 -5.44 8.79
C LEU A 20 -6.22 -4.25 9.75
N LEU A 21 -5.32 -3.30 9.49
CA LEU A 21 -5.18 -2.09 10.28
C LEU A 21 -6.50 -1.31 10.31
N TRP A 22 -7.13 -1.09 9.16
CA TRP A 22 -8.41 -0.38 9.11
C TRP A 22 -9.56 -1.15 9.75
N ILE A 23 -9.64 -2.46 9.55
CA ILE A 23 -10.62 -3.30 10.24
C ILE A 23 -10.48 -3.12 11.76
N ILE A 24 -9.25 -3.20 12.30
CA ILE A 24 -9.00 -3.02 13.73
C ILE A 24 -9.38 -1.60 14.20
N VAL A 25 -9.03 -0.56 13.44
CA VAL A 25 -9.34 0.84 13.77
C VAL A 25 -10.85 1.08 13.78
N LEU A 26 -11.58 0.53 12.81
CA LEU A 26 -13.04 0.61 12.72
C LEU A 26 -13.72 -0.13 13.87
N LEU A 27 -13.30 -1.36 14.16
CA LEU A 27 -13.84 -2.16 15.27
C LEU A 27 -13.61 -1.49 16.63
N LYS A 28 -12.46 -0.85 16.82
CA LYS A 28 -12.13 -0.10 18.05
C LYS A 28 -12.76 1.29 18.11
N LYS A 29 -13.52 1.71 17.09
CA LYS A 29 -14.11 3.06 16.98
C LYS A 29 -13.07 4.18 17.13
N LYS A 30 -11.84 3.94 16.64
CA LYS A 30 -10.69 4.84 16.76
C LYS A 30 -10.42 5.67 15.49
N ALA A 31 -11.24 5.52 14.46
CA ALA A 31 -11.02 6.20 13.18
C ALA A 31 -11.05 7.75 13.29
N ASN A 32 -11.75 8.29 14.28
CA ASN A 32 -11.78 9.72 14.58
C ASN A 32 -10.49 10.27 15.19
N LEU A 33 -9.61 9.42 15.74
CA LEU A 33 -8.31 9.85 16.27
C LEU A 33 -7.34 10.27 15.16
N PHE A 34 -7.57 9.77 13.94
CA PHE A 34 -6.69 10.01 12.81
C PHE A 34 -7.29 11.02 11.83
N ILE A 35 -8.62 11.00 11.65
CA ILE A 35 -9.33 11.89 10.73
C ILE A 35 -10.62 12.39 11.38
N GLU A 36 -10.63 13.67 11.72
CA GLU A 36 -11.73 14.30 12.45
C GLU A 36 -12.99 14.42 11.58
N HIS A 37 -12.85 14.89 10.34
CA HIS A 37 -13.99 15.10 9.46
C HIS A 37 -14.59 13.78 8.94
N PRO A 38 -15.93 13.58 9.04
CA PRO A 38 -16.54 12.29 8.74
C PRO A 38 -16.48 11.91 7.25
N PHE A 39 -16.63 12.90 6.35
CA PHE A 39 -16.53 12.66 4.90
C PHE A 39 -15.10 12.35 4.46
N GLU A 40 -14.11 13.08 4.98
CA GLU A 40 -12.70 12.82 4.73
C GLU A 40 -12.32 11.42 5.22
N ARG A 41 -12.78 11.04 6.41
CA ARG A 41 -12.56 9.71 6.99
C ARG A 41 -13.15 8.61 6.11
N LEU A 42 -14.41 8.78 5.67
CA LEU A 42 -15.06 7.79 4.81
C LEU A 42 -14.28 7.62 3.50
N PHE A 43 -13.90 8.73 2.86
CA PHE A 43 -13.17 8.72 1.61
C PHE A 43 -11.79 8.07 1.77
N HIS A 44 -11.04 8.46 2.80
CA HIS A 44 -9.71 7.91 3.08
C HIS A 44 -9.74 6.40 3.34
N ILE A 45 -10.65 5.94 4.22
CA ILE A 45 -10.79 4.50 4.52
C ILE A 45 -11.20 3.72 3.27
N THR A 46 -12.13 4.26 2.47
CA THR A 46 -12.56 3.62 1.22
C THR A 46 -11.40 3.52 0.23
N ALA A 47 -10.62 4.59 0.07
CA ALA A 47 -9.45 4.60 -0.80
C ALA A 47 -8.40 3.56 -0.36
N GLU A 48 -8.15 3.42 0.94
CA GLU A 48 -7.20 2.44 1.45
C GLU A 48 -7.69 0.98 1.32
N PHE A 49 -9.00 0.71 1.43
CA PHE A 49 -9.55 -0.62 1.12
C PHE A 49 -9.50 -0.95 -0.37
N ILE A 50 -9.75 0.03 -1.25
CA ILE A 50 -9.59 -0.15 -2.70
C ILE A 50 -8.12 -0.46 -3.01
N MET A 51 -7.19 0.35 -2.49
CA MET A 51 -5.75 0.11 -2.63
C MET A 51 -5.36 -1.29 -2.13
N ALA A 52 -5.80 -1.68 -0.92
CA ALA A 52 -5.49 -2.98 -0.34
C ALA A 52 -6.00 -4.14 -1.22
N THR A 53 -7.21 -4.02 -1.75
CA THR A 53 -7.81 -5.01 -2.65
C THR A 53 -6.99 -5.14 -3.93
N LEU A 54 -6.64 -4.02 -4.55
CA LEU A 54 -5.85 -4.01 -5.78
C LEU A 54 -4.42 -4.52 -5.57
N ALA A 55 -3.81 -4.24 -4.42
CA ALA A 55 -2.50 -4.78 -4.05
C ALA A 55 -2.54 -6.30 -3.87
N ILE A 56 -3.54 -6.82 -3.16
CA ILE A 56 -3.71 -8.27 -2.96
C ILE A 56 -3.96 -8.96 -4.32
N VAL A 57 -4.92 -8.45 -5.10
CA VAL A 57 -5.27 -9.03 -6.41
C VAL A 57 -4.09 -8.92 -7.38
N GLY A 58 -3.44 -7.76 -7.44
CA GLY A 58 -2.27 -7.51 -8.29
C GLY A 58 -1.09 -8.41 -7.92
N GLY A 59 -0.80 -8.57 -6.62
CA GLY A 59 0.26 -9.47 -6.16
C GLY A 59 -0.03 -10.95 -6.43
N ILE A 60 -1.27 -11.41 -6.26
CA ILE A 60 -1.67 -12.78 -6.63
C ILE A 60 -1.54 -12.98 -8.14
N ALA A 61 -2.05 -12.04 -8.93
CA ALA A 61 -1.98 -12.10 -10.39
C ALA A 61 -0.54 -12.08 -10.92
N LEU A 62 0.34 -11.32 -10.26
CA LEU A 62 1.77 -11.28 -10.58
C LEU A 62 2.47 -12.61 -10.29
N ILE A 63 2.20 -13.23 -9.13
CA ILE A 63 2.75 -14.55 -8.78
C ILE A 63 2.26 -15.65 -9.71
N LEU A 64 1.00 -15.56 -10.15
CA LEU A 64 0.40 -16.51 -11.09
C LEU A 64 0.77 -16.23 -12.56
N GLU A 65 1.68 -15.29 -12.82
CA GLU A 65 2.15 -14.92 -14.15
C GLU A 65 1.01 -14.56 -15.12
N LEU A 66 -0.06 -13.94 -14.61
CA LEU A 66 -1.18 -13.50 -15.43
C LEU A 66 -0.74 -12.28 -16.26
N THR A 67 -1.12 -12.24 -17.53
CA THR A 67 -0.72 -11.19 -18.49
C THR A 67 -1.08 -9.77 -18.06
N TRP A 68 -2.12 -9.60 -17.23
CA TRP A 68 -2.54 -8.32 -16.69
C TRP A 68 -2.00 -8.02 -15.28
N GLY A 69 -1.37 -9.01 -14.62
CA GLY A 69 -0.93 -8.93 -13.23
C GLY A 69 0.08 -7.81 -13.00
N LEU A 70 1.02 -7.62 -13.93
CA LEU A 70 2.02 -6.57 -13.87
C LEU A 70 1.42 -5.16 -13.91
N TYR A 71 0.44 -4.90 -14.78
CA TYR A 71 -0.24 -3.59 -14.83
C TYR A 71 -1.01 -3.31 -13.54
N MET A 72 -1.69 -4.32 -13.00
CA MET A 72 -2.41 -4.19 -11.73
C MET A 72 -1.44 -3.95 -10.55
N PHE A 73 -0.31 -4.66 -10.53
CA PHE A 73 0.75 -4.46 -9.55
C PHE A 73 1.30 -3.03 -9.60
N LEU A 74 1.69 -2.53 -10.78
CA LEU A 74 2.22 -1.17 -10.92
C LEU A 74 1.20 -0.11 -10.50
N PHE A 75 -0.07 -0.30 -10.84
CA PHE A 75 -1.15 0.57 -10.39
C PHE A 75 -1.30 0.55 -8.86
N ALA A 76 -1.28 -0.63 -8.25
CA ALA A 76 -1.33 -0.77 -6.80
C ALA A 76 -0.12 -0.16 -6.09
N MET A 77 1.10 -0.30 -6.65
CA MET A 77 2.31 0.33 -6.11
C MET A 77 2.18 1.87 -6.08
N GLY A 78 1.59 2.47 -7.12
CA GLY A 78 1.29 3.90 -7.15
C GLY A 78 0.35 4.33 -6.02
N LEU A 79 -0.70 3.55 -5.76
CA LEU A 79 -1.65 3.80 -4.67
C LEU A 79 -1.00 3.62 -3.28
N ILE A 80 -0.17 2.59 -3.10
CA ILE A 80 0.60 2.38 -1.87
C ILE A 80 1.54 3.56 -1.62
N LEU A 81 2.26 4.02 -2.66
CA LEU A 81 3.16 5.16 -2.53
C LEU A 81 2.41 6.43 -2.14
N TYR A 82 1.26 6.70 -2.77
CA TYR A 82 0.37 7.79 -2.39
C TYR A 82 -0.06 7.69 -0.92
N ALA A 83 -0.52 6.51 -0.48
CA ALA A 83 -0.94 6.29 0.91
C ALA A 83 0.21 6.52 1.91
N ILE A 84 1.42 6.06 1.60
CA ILE A 84 2.60 6.26 2.44
C ILE A 84 2.95 7.75 2.55
N VAL A 85 3.00 8.47 1.43
CA VAL A 85 3.29 9.92 1.42
C VAL A 85 2.24 10.68 2.22
N ASN A 86 0.96 10.34 2.05
CA ASN A 86 -0.13 10.93 2.83
C ASN A 86 0.03 10.64 4.33
N ALA A 87 0.39 9.40 4.69
CA ALA A 87 0.64 9.01 6.08
C ALA A 87 1.84 9.75 6.70
N ILE A 88 2.93 9.97 5.95
CA ILE A 88 4.09 10.74 6.43
C ILE A 88 3.67 12.16 6.82
N GLY A 89 2.81 12.81 6.03
CA GLY A 89 2.28 14.15 6.34
C GLY A 89 1.53 14.20 7.66
N ILE A 90 0.80 13.13 8.01
CA ILE A 90 0.00 13.04 9.25
C ILE A 90 0.88 12.67 10.45
N TYR A 91 1.79 11.71 10.29
CA TYR A 91 2.58 11.11 11.37
C TYR A 91 3.99 11.69 11.52
N GLY A 92 4.38 12.70 10.75
CA GLY A 92 5.71 13.33 10.80
C GLY A 92 6.07 14.05 12.11
N LYS A 93 5.30 13.84 13.19
CA LYS A 93 5.57 14.40 14.53
C LYS A 93 6.63 13.57 15.27
N LYS A 94 7.41 14.23 16.12
CA LYS A 94 8.54 13.64 16.87
C LYS A 94 8.16 12.38 17.68
N GLU A 95 6.93 12.31 18.16
CA GLU A 95 6.40 11.17 18.93
C GLU A 95 6.24 9.87 18.12
N TYR A 96 6.23 9.95 16.77
CA TYR A 96 6.07 8.79 15.88
C TYR A 96 7.32 8.49 15.04
N THR A 97 8.51 8.84 15.52
CA THR A 97 9.77 8.69 14.76
C THR A 97 9.99 7.27 14.22
N LEU A 98 9.64 6.22 14.98
CA LEU A 98 9.75 4.84 14.50
C LEU A 98 8.81 4.55 13.33
N LEU A 99 7.56 5.03 13.40
CA LEU A 99 6.58 4.88 12.33
C LEU A 99 7.05 5.62 11.07
N LEU A 100 7.63 6.82 11.24
CA LEU A 100 8.20 7.58 10.12
C LEU A 100 9.30 6.79 9.40
N VAL A 101 10.21 6.14 10.14
CA VAL A 101 11.24 5.28 9.53
C VAL A 101 10.62 4.15 8.73
N VAL A 102 9.63 3.45 9.30
CA VAL A 102 8.93 2.35 8.62
C VAL A 102 8.24 2.84 7.33
N LEU A 103 7.58 4.00 7.38
CA LEU A 103 6.92 4.60 6.21
C LEU A 103 7.93 4.96 5.13
N VAL A 104 9.04 5.64 5.47
CA VAL A 104 10.07 6.00 4.50
C VAL A 104 10.72 4.76 3.88
N SER A 105 11.07 3.76 4.69
CA SER A 105 11.62 2.49 4.17
C SER A 105 10.63 1.78 3.25
N SER A 106 9.34 1.77 3.60
CA SER A 106 8.29 1.19 2.77
C SER A 106 8.12 1.93 1.45
N ALA A 107 8.22 3.27 1.44
CA ALA A 107 8.18 4.07 0.22
C ALA A 107 9.34 3.72 -0.73
N ILE A 108 10.56 3.59 -0.19
CA ILE A 108 11.74 3.22 -0.97
C ILE A 108 11.56 1.83 -1.58
N ILE A 109 11.16 0.84 -0.79
CA ILE A 109 10.93 -0.53 -1.28
C ILE A 109 9.85 -0.54 -2.36
N THR A 110 8.72 0.13 -2.13
CA THR A 110 7.61 0.24 -3.09
C THR A 110 8.10 0.82 -4.41
N LEU A 111 8.86 1.93 -4.36
CA LEU A 111 9.38 2.60 -5.54
C LEU A 111 10.42 1.74 -6.27
N THR A 112 11.33 1.09 -5.54
CA THR A 112 12.33 0.19 -6.13
C THR A 112 11.68 -0.96 -6.88
N LEU A 113 10.74 -1.66 -6.25
CA LEU A 113 10.05 -2.78 -6.90
C LEU A 113 9.27 -2.30 -8.13
N ALA A 114 8.51 -1.21 -8.00
CA ALA A 114 7.77 -0.64 -9.14
C ALA A 114 8.68 -0.27 -10.32
N ILE A 115 9.85 0.33 -10.07
CA ILE A 115 10.80 0.70 -11.14
C ILE A 115 11.40 -0.56 -11.78
N VAL A 116 11.84 -1.54 -10.99
CA VAL A 116 12.48 -2.75 -11.55
C VAL A 116 11.47 -3.54 -12.38
N ASP A 117 10.25 -3.72 -11.89
CA ASP A 117 9.16 -4.39 -12.62
C ASP A 117 8.74 -3.61 -13.87
N PHE A 118 8.73 -2.26 -13.82
CA PHE A 118 8.46 -1.43 -15.00
C PHE A 118 9.55 -1.55 -16.07
N VAL A 119 10.82 -1.58 -15.68
CA VAL A 119 11.93 -1.73 -16.65
C VAL A 119 11.82 -3.05 -17.39
N ILE A 120 11.47 -4.14 -16.70
CA ILE A 120 11.25 -5.47 -17.30
C ILE A 120 10.05 -5.48 -18.26
N LEU A 121 9.02 -4.66 -17.99
CA LEU A 121 7.88 -4.53 -18.91
C LEU A 121 8.27 -3.89 -20.25
N VAL A 122 9.24 -2.99 -20.23
CA VAL A 122 9.59 -2.13 -21.38
C VAL A 122 10.73 -2.70 -22.22
N PHE A 123 11.66 -3.45 -21.61
CA PHE A 123 12.88 -3.97 -22.25
C PHE A 123 12.94 -5.49 -22.20
#